data_AF-A0A8S0G3T4-F1
#
_entry.id   AF-A0A8S0G3T4-F1
#
_cell.length_a   1.000
_cell.length_b   1.000
_cell.length_c   1.000
_cell.angle_alpha   90.00
_cell.angle_beta   90.00
_cell.angle_gamma   90.00
#
_symmetry.space_group_name_H-M   'P 1'
#
loop_
_entity.id
_entity.type
_entity.pdbx_description
1 polymer ?
#
loop_
_entity_poly.entity_id
_entity_poly.type
_entity_poly.pdbx_seq_one_letter_code
_entity_poly.pdbx_strand_id
1 'polypeptide(L)'
;MLIIDLGSKYLILQNFALGDTVPLFPSLNLHYARNYGAAFSFLADSGGWQRWFFAGIAIGISVILVVMMYRSKAAQKLNNIAYALIIGGALGNLFDRLWHGFVVDMIDFYVGDWHFATFNLADTAICVD
;
A
#
# COMPACT_ATOMS: atom_id res chain seq x y z
N MET A 1 4.13 0.10 -11.52
CA MET A 1 3.63 -0.17 -10.17
C MET A 1 2.35 0.60 -9.87
N LEU A 2 2.38 1.94 -9.85
CA LEU A 2 1.22 2.77 -9.50
C LEU A 2 -0.07 2.44 -10.28
N ILE A 3 0.00 2.29 -11.60
CA ILE A 3 -1.17 1.93 -12.43
C ILE A 3 -1.75 0.56 -12.02
N ILE A 4 -0.88 -0.40 -11.71
CA ILE A 4 -1.30 -1.75 -11.32
C ILE A 4 -1.97 -1.70 -9.96
N ASP A 5 -1.40 -0.97 -9.01
CA ASP A 5 -1.97 -0.77 -7.67
C ASP A 5 -3.35 -0.11 -7.75
N LEU A 6 -3.46 1.06 -8.39
CA LEU A 6 -4.72 1.79 -8.52
C LEU A 6 -5.78 0.98 -9.29
N GLY A 7 -5.38 0.27 -10.34
CA GLY A 7 -6.28 -0.60 -11.10
C GLY A 7 -6.80 -1.76 -10.25
N SER A 8 -5.93 -2.42 -9.48
CA SER A 8 -6.33 -3.52 -8.59
C SER A 8 -7.28 -3.05 -7.49
N LYS A 9 -7.01 -1.91 -6.86
CA LYS A 9 -7.86 -1.32 -5.83
C LYS A 9 -9.21 -0.88 -6.39
N TYR A 10 -9.22 -0.29 -7.59
CA TYR A 10 -10.46 0.06 -8.28
C TYR A 10 -11.34 -1.17 -8.53
N LEU A 11 -10.76 -2.29 -8.98
CA LEU A 11 -11.49 -3.53 -9.17
C LEU A 11 -12.10 -4.05 -7.86
N ILE A 12 -11.35 -4.01 -6.76
CA ILE A 12 -11.87 -4.40 -5.44
C ILE A 12 -13.04 -3.51 -5.02
N LEU A 13 -12.89 -2.19 -5.13
CA LEU A 13 -13.94 -1.23 -4.77
C LEU A 13 -15.23 -1.38 -5.59
N GLN A 14 -15.15 -1.89 -6.83
CA GLN A 14 -16.31 -2.10 -7.69
C GLN A 14 -17.00 -3.45 -7.48
N ASN A 15 -16.27 -4.49 -7.06
CA ASN A 15 -16.76 -5.87 -7.06
C ASN A 15 -16.96 -6.45 -5.65
N PHE A 16 -16.46 -5.80 -4.59
CA PHE A 16 -16.50 -6.31 -3.22
C PHE A 16 -17.17 -5.31 -2.28
N ALA A 17 -18.04 -5.81 -1.39
CA ALA A 17 -18.47 -5.07 -0.22
C ALA A 17 -17.40 -5.14 0.88
N LEU A 18 -17.43 -4.18 1.82
CA LEU A 18 -16.45 -4.14 2.91
C LEU A 18 -16.52 -5.42 3.74
N GLY A 19 -15.39 -6.11 3.89
CA GLY A 19 -15.30 -7.38 4.60
C GLY A 19 -15.55 -8.62 3.74
N ASP A 20 -15.92 -8.48 2.46
CA ASP A 20 -16.08 -9.61 1.56
C ASP A 20 -14.75 -10.32 1.33
N THR A 21 -14.80 -11.65 1.34
CA THR A 21 -13.65 -12.53 1.12
C THR A 21 -13.96 -13.54 0.03
N VAL A 22 -13.09 -13.62 -0.97
CA VAL A 22 -13.13 -14.63 -2.03
C VAL A 22 -11.81 -15.41 -2.02
N PRO A 23 -11.82 -16.73 -1.79
CA PRO A 23 -10.61 -17.54 -1.82
C PRO A 23 -10.07 -17.64 -3.25
N LEU A 24 -8.76 -17.39 -3.43
CA LEU A 24 -8.07 -17.56 -4.71
C LEU A 24 -7.41 -18.94 -4.81
N PHE A 25 -6.61 -19.29 -3.82
CA PHE A 25 -5.92 -20.58 -3.71
C PHE A 25 -5.63 -20.90 -2.24
N PRO A 26 -5.22 -22.14 -1.89
CA PRO A 26 -4.91 -22.46 -0.50
C PRO A 26 -3.88 -21.48 0.08
N SER A 27 -4.22 -20.86 1.21
CA SER A 27 -3.44 -19.81 1.88
C SER A 27 -3.50 -18.40 1.28
N LEU A 28 -4.31 -18.14 0.25
CA LEU A 28 -4.53 -16.78 -0.25
C LEU A 28 -5.99 -16.47 -0.60
N ASN A 29 -6.49 -15.39 0.00
CA ASN A 29 -7.79 -14.81 -0.29
C ASN A 29 -7.64 -13.41 -0.90
N LEU A 30 -8.63 -13.03 -1.70
CA LEU A 30 -8.95 -11.62 -1.92
C LEU A 30 -9.94 -11.18 -0.85
N HIS A 31 -9.56 -10.22 -0.03
CA HIS A 31 -10.37 -9.72 1.08
C HIS A 31 -10.40 -8.20 1.08
N TYR A 32 -11.57 -7.58 0.97
CA TYR A 32 -11.63 -6.11 1.00
C TYR A 32 -11.59 -5.57 2.43
N ALA A 33 -10.44 -4.97 2.78
CA ALA A 33 -10.23 -4.25 4.04
C ALA A 33 -9.93 -2.76 3.82
N ARG A 34 -10.32 -1.94 4.80
CA ARG A 34 -9.98 -0.50 4.85
C ARG A 34 -8.96 -0.25 5.94
N ASN A 35 -7.79 0.20 5.55
CA ASN A 35 -6.70 0.45 6.47
C ASN A 35 -6.53 1.94 6.75
N TYR A 36 -6.96 2.35 7.93
CA TYR A 36 -6.82 3.71 8.45
C TYR A 36 -5.48 3.96 9.16
N GLY A 37 -4.60 2.95 9.20
CA GLY A 37 -3.42 2.92 10.06
C GLY A 37 -3.71 2.27 11.41
N ALA A 38 -4.44 1.14 11.41
CA ALA A 38 -4.91 0.45 12.62
C ALA A 38 -3.79 0.14 13.63
N ALA A 39 -2.57 -0.12 13.15
CA ALA A 39 -1.39 -0.32 13.99
C ALA A 39 -1.06 0.86 14.91
N PHE A 40 -1.50 2.07 14.57
CA PHE A 40 -1.39 3.29 15.38
C PHE A 40 -2.74 3.75 15.92
N SER A 41 -3.80 2.93 15.77
CA SER A 41 -5.13 3.24 16.26
C SER A 41 -5.23 3.25 17.79
N PHE A 42 -4.26 2.64 18.48
CA PHE A 42 -4.15 2.73 19.94
C PHE A 42 -3.82 4.16 20.43
N LEU A 43 -3.38 5.06 19.52
CA LEU A 43 -3.14 6.49 19.77
C LEU A 43 -4.26 7.38 19.16
N ALA A 44 -5.38 6.80 18.73
CA ALA A 44 -6.33 7.42 17.81
C ALA A 44 -7.60 7.97 18.42
N ASP A 45 -7.68 8.14 19.74
CA ASP A 45 -8.90 8.62 20.40
C ASP A 45 -9.39 9.99 19.93
N SER A 46 -8.67 10.70 19.06
CA SER A 46 -9.14 11.94 18.44
C SER A 46 -8.50 12.23 17.08
N GLY A 47 -9.27 12.13 15.99
CA GLY A 47 -9.16 13.11 14.90
C GLY A 47 -8.55 12.72 13.57
N GLY A 48 -8.30 11.44 13.26
CA GLY A 48 -7.87 11.03 11.91
C GLY A 48 -6.53 11.64 11.45
N TRP A 49 -5.70 12.11 12.40
CA TRP A 49 -4.40 12.73 12.17
C TRP A 49 -3.43 11.79 11.44
N GLN A 50 -3.61 10.47 11.60
CA GLN A 50 -2.81 9.42 10.99
C GLN A 50 -2.78 9.57 9.47
N ARG A 51 -3.92 9.95 8.87
CA ARG A 51 -4.01 10.20 7.42
C ARG A 51 -2.97 11.20 6.97
N TRP A 52 -2.91 12.36 7.62
CA TRP A 52 -2.00 13.45 7.27
C TRP A 52 -0.56 13.14 7.66
N PHE A 53 -0.34 12.46 8.78
CA PHE A 53 0.98 12.02 9.21
C PHE A 53 1.59 11.03 8.22
N PHE A 54 0.87 9.96 7.85
CA PHE A 54 1.34 8.99 6.86
C PHE A 54 1.46 9.60 5.47
N ALA A 55 0.58 10.53 5.10
CA ALA A 55 0.73 11.27 3.85
C ALA A 55 2.04 12.08 3.83
N GLY A 56 2.35 12.79 4.92
CA GLY A 56 3.60 13.54 5.07
C GLY A 56 4.84 12.66 4.97
N ILE A 57 4.83 11.49 5.65
CA ILE A 57 5.92 10.51 5.55
C ILE A 57 6.07 9.98 4.13
N ALA A 58 4.98 9.57 3.48
CA ALA A 58 5.00 9.04 2.13
C ALA A 58 5.56 10.07 1.13
N ILE A 59 5.18 11.35 1.25
CA ILE A 59 5.71 12.44 0.44
C ILE A 59 7.21 12.63 0.72
N GLY A 60 7.61 12.71 1.99
CA GLY A 60 9.00 12.91 2.38
C GLY A 60 9.93 11.82 1.85
N ILE A 61 9.56 10.55 2.07
CA ILE A 61 10.30 9.38 1.57
C ILE A 61 10.34 9.40 0.04
N SER A 62 9.21 9.65 -0.63
CA SER A 62 9.17 9.71 -2.10
C SER A 62 10.12 10.78 -2.66
N VAL A 63 10.15 11.98 -2.05
CA VAL A 63 11.07 13.06 -2.46
C VAL A 63 12.52 12.65 -2.27
N ILE A 64 12.87 12.08 -1.12
CA ILE A 64 14.24 11.60 -0.85
C ILE A 64 14.67 10.57 -1.89
N LEU A 65 13.81 9.58 -2.18
CA LEU A 65 14.10 8.51 -3.14
C LEU A 65 14.18 9.04 -4.57
N VAL A 66 13.35 10.00 -4.97
CA VAL A 66 13.45 10.67 -6.27
C VAL A 66 14.80 11.39 -6.40
N VAL A 67 15.25 12.09 -5.36
CA VAL A 67 16.55 12.77 -5.34
C VAL A 67 17.70 11.75 -5.41
N MET A 68 17.62 10.66 -4.66
CA MET A 68 18.63 9.58 -4.71
C MET A 68 18.68 8.93 -6.08
N MET A 69 17.53 8.64 -6.69
CA MET A 69 17.42 8.09 -8.04
C MET A 69 18.00 9.05 -9.09
N TYR A 70 17.72 10.35 -8.98
CA TYR A 70 18.26 11.36 -9.89
C TYR A 70 19.78 11.51 -9.80
N ARG A 71 20.35 11.35 -8.60
CA ARG A 71 21.80 11.40 -8.36
C ARG A 71 22.51 10.07 -8.70
N SER A 72 21.76 8.99 -8.85
CA SER A 72 22.28 7.67 -9.18
C SER A 72 22.70 7.62 -10.65
N LYS A 73 23.79 6.90 -10.94
CA LYS A 73 24.25 6.70 -12.32
C LYS A 73 23.23 5.81 -13.06
N ALA A 74 22.95 6.12 -14.33
CA ALA A 74 22.06 5.30 -15.16
C ALA A 74 22.49 3.82 -15.30
N ALA A 75 23.76 3.52 -15.08
CA ALA A 75 24.29 2.14 -15.06
C ALA A 75 23.78 1.33 -13.84
N GLN A 76 23.38 1.96 -12.74
CA GLN A 76 22.84 1.31 -11.55
C GLN A 76 21.34 1.00 -11.72
N LYS A 77 21.02 0.22 -12.77
CA LYS A 77 19.64 -0.05 -13.18
C LYS A 77 18.80 -0.69 -12.07
N LEU A 78 19.37 -1.64 -11.34
CA LEU A 78 18.68 -2.34 -10.25
C LEU A 78 18.26 -1.38 -9.13
N ASN A 79 19.17 -0.54 -8.64
CA ASN A 79 18.87 0.46 -7.62
C ASN A 79 17.79 1.44 -8.09
N ASN A 80 17.86 1.88 -9.35
CA ASN A 80 16.87 2.82 -9.90
C ASN A 80 15.48 2.17 -10.07
N ILE A 81 15.43 0.87 -10.37
CA ILE A 81 14.18 0.10 -10.40
C ILE A 81 13.61 -0.03 -8.98
N ALA A 82 14.43 -0.37 -7.99
CA ALA A 82 14.03 -0.42 -6.58
C ALA A 82 13.43 0.91 -6.12
N TYR A 83 14.12 2.04 -6.36
CA TYR A 83 13.59 3.37 -6.05
C TYR A 83 12.24 3.62 -6.74
N ALA A 84 12.11 3.30 -8.03
CA ALA A 84 10.87 3.49 -8.76
C ALA A 84 9.71 2.62 -8.23
N LEU A 85 9.98 1.41 -7.75
CA LEU A 85 9.00 0.53 -7.12
C LEU A 85 8.49 1.12 -5.80
N ILE A 86 9.41 1.54 -4.91
CA ILE A 86 9.05 2.15 -3.62
C ILE A 86 8.26 3.43 -3.84
N ILE A 87 8.74 4.33 -4.72
CA ILE A 87 8.04 5.59 -5.04
C ILE A 87 6.65 5.28 -5.58
N GLY A 88 6.54 4.32 -6.50
CA GLY A 88 5.27 3.92 -7.09
C GLY A 88 4.27 3.37 -6.05
N GLY A 89 4.74 2.54 -5.12
CA GLY A 89 3.93 2.01 -4.02
C GLY A 89 3.52 3.11 -3.03
N ALA A 90 4.47 3.92 -2.59
CA ALA A 90 4.22 5.03 -1.66
C ALA A 90 3.19 6.03 -2.23
N LEU A 91 3.27 6.36 -3.51
CA LEU A 91 2.31 7.24 -4.18
C LEU A 91 0.91 6.61 -4.32
N GLY A 92 0.80 5.31 -4.59
CA GLY A 92 -0.50 4.62 -4.63
C GLY A 92 -1.20 4.64 -3.28
N ASN A 93 -0.46 4.31 -2.22
CA ASN A 93 -0.93 4.37 -0.83
C ASN A 93 -1.21 5.80 -0.33
N LEU A 94 -0.49 6.80 -0.85
CA LEU A 94 -0.76 8.22 -0.60
C LEU A 94 -2.06 8.66 -1.28
N PHE A 95 -2.28 8.26 -2.54
CA PHE A 95 -3.49 8.60 -3.28
C PHE A 95 -4.73 8.14 -2.54
N ASP A 96 -4.78 6.88 -2.09
CA ASP A 96 -5.92 6.36 -1.34
C ASP A 96 -6.19 7.16 -0.07
N ARG A 97 -5.13 7.48 0.70
CA ARG A 97 -5.25 8.31 1.90
C ARG A 97 -5.80 9.69 1.56
N LEU A 98 -5.39 10.30 0.45
CA LEU A 98 -5.86 11.63 0.06
C LEU A 98 -7.28 11.63 -0.54
N TRP A 99 -7.67 10.56 -1.24
CA TRP A 99 -8.95 10.49 -1.94
C TRP A 99 -10.04 9.81 -1.10
N HIS A 100 -9.75 8.64 -0.55
CA HIS A 100 -10.68 7.81 0.22
C HIS A 100 -10.59 8.05 1.73
N GLY A 101 -9.44 8.52 2.23
CA GLY A 101 -9.19 8.69 3.66
C GLY A 101 -8.69 7.43 4.38
N PHE A 102 -8.53 6.33 3.65
CA PHE A 102 -7.98 5.05 4.09
C PHE A 102 -7.30 4.38 2.90
N VAL A 103 -6.46 3.38 3.15
CA VAL A 103 -5.87 2.53 2.11
C VAL A 103 -6.77 1.33 1.84
N VAL A 104 -6.92 0.96 0.57
CA VAL A 104 -7.63 -0.25 0.16
C VAL A 104 -6.67 -1.42 0.20
N ASP A 105 -6.89 -2.35 1.13
CA ASP A 105 -6.14 -3.60 1.23
C ASP A 105 -7.01 -4.75 0.69
N MET A 106 -6.35 -5.72 0.05
CA MET A 106 -7.03 -6.74 -0.74
C MET A 106 -6.43 -8.14 -0.67
N ILE A 107 -5.17 -8.26 -0.30
CA ILE A 107 -4.44 -9.54 -0.26
C ILE A 107 -4.42 -10.04 1.18
N ASP A 108 -5.14 -11.12 1.43
CA ASP A 108 -5.17 -11.80 2.72
C ASP A 108 -4.47 -13.15 2.62
N PHE A 109 -3.35 -13.29 3.33
CA PHE A 109 -2.56 -14.52 3.38
C PHE A 109 -2.76 -15.21 4.71
N TYR A 110 -3.05 -16.51 4.68
CA TYR A 110 -3.42 -17.26 5.87
C TYR A 110 -2.81 -18.67 5.92
N VAL A 111 -2.57 -19.16 7.13
CA VAL A 111 -2.12 -20.54 7.40
C VAL A 111 -2.95 -21.11 8.55
N GLY A 112 -3.86 -22.04 8.22
CA GLY A 112 -4.87 -22.50 9.19
C GLY A 112 -5.81 -21.36 9.57
N ASP A 113 -5.99 -21.11 10.86
CA ASP A 113 -6.80 -19.99 11.38
C ASP A 113 -5.99 -18.70 11.57
N TRP A 114 -4.68 -18.72 11.31
CA TRP A 114 -3.81 -17.55 11.45
C TRP A 114 -3.77 -16.76 10.15
N HIS A 115 -4.07 -15.46 10.23
CA HIS A 115 -4.02 -14.52 9.11
C HIS A 115 -2.88 -13.53 9.31
N PHE A 116 -2.12 -13.27 8.25
CA PHE A 116 -1.22 -12.14 8.19
C PHE A 116 -2.02 -10.84 8.03
N ALA A 117 -1.39 -9.68 8.30
CA ALA A 117 -2.05 -8.40 8.08
C ALA A 117 -2.39 -8.25 6.58
N THR A 118 -3.66 -7.98 6.25
CA THR A 118 -4.07 -7.75 4.85
C THR A 118 -3.25 -6.61 4.25
N PHE A 119 -2.78 -6.78 3.03
CA PHE A 119 -1.94 -5.80 2.34
C PHE A 119 -2.41 -5.58 0.89
N ASN A 120 -1.77 -4.67 0.19
CA ASN A 120 -2.04 -4.40 -1.23
C ASN A 120 -0.78 -4.53 -2.09
N LEU A 121 -0.92 -4.30 -3.40
CA LEU A 121 0.20 -4.40 -4.31
C LEU A 121 1.25 -3.32 -4.03
N ALA A 122 0.87 -2.08 -3.72
CA ALA A 122 1.82 -1.05 -3.31
C ALA A 122 2.74 -1.52 -2.16
N ASP A 123 2.23 -2.24 -1.17
CA ASP A 123 3.03 -2.77 -0.07
C ASP A 123 4.02 -3.85 -0.54
N THR A 124 3.63 -4.71 -1.48
CA THR A 124 4.56 -5.70 -2.07
C THR A 124 5.73 -5.05 -2.80
N ALA A 125 5.51 -3.91 -3.47
CA ALA A 125 6.58 -3.18 -4.15
C ALA A 125 7.54 -2.47 -3.20
N ILE A 126 7.10 -2.18 -1.97
CA ILE A 126 7.93 -1.60 -0.89
C ILE A 126 8.68 -2.71 -0.11
N CYS A 127 8.31 -3.98 -0.30
CA CYS A 127 8.94 -5.10 0.41
C CYS A 127 9.95 -5.87 -0.46
N VAL A 128 9.80 -5.83 -1.79
CA VAL A 128 10.59 -6.63 -2.75
C VAL A 128 11.78 -5.85 -3.33
N ASP A 129 11.84 -4.54 -3.12
CA ASP A 129 12.86 -3.61 -3.61
C ASP A 129 14.30 -3.90 -3.14
#